data_AF-A0A1A7XYI0-F1
#
_entry.id   AF-A0A1A7XYI0-F1
#
_cell.length_a   1.000
_cell.length_b   1.000
_cell.length_c   1.000
_cell.angle_alpha   90.00
_cell.angle_beta   90.00
_cell.angle_gamma   90.00
#
_symmetry.space_group_name_H-M   'P 1'
#
loop_
_entity.id
_entity.type
_entity.pdbx_description
1 polymer ?
#
loop_
_entity_poly.entity_id
_entity_poly.type
_entity_poly.pdbx_seq_one_letter_code
_entity_poly.pdbx_strand_id
1 'polypeptide(L)'
;KNISELFYYAQKAVLHPTGPLYCPEEKELKPSCVKALTRIFKVSDLDNDGILNDNELNFFQRTCFNTPLAPQALEDVKNVVRRNMADGVKDNGLTLKGFLFLHTLFIQRGRHETTWTVLRRFGYDDDLELTQEYLFPLVKIPPDCTTELNHNAYLFLQSVFDKHDKDRDCALSPEEVKDLFKVFPYMPWGPDVNNTVCTNDKGWITYQGYLSQWTLTTYLDVQRSLEYLGYLGYSIIYEQESQAAAVTVTRNKRIDLQKKQTQRSVFRCNILGAQGSGKSGFLQAFLGRNLQKQRRIREDHKSFYAINTTYVYGQEKYLLLHEVMPDFDFLSETDLSCDVVCLLYDINNPSSFEYCAKVYKQYFIDSKTPCVVIAAKSDLHDARQHYSLSPHDFCRKHKLHPPQPFTCNTTDAPSKEIYTRLTTMAMYPHMAQADLKNSTFWLRASLGATVFAVLGFAMYRALLKQR
;
A
#
# COMPACT_ATOMS: atom_id res chain seq x y z
N LYS A 1 -50.74 -7.30 -32.19
CA LYS A 1 -49.56 -6.49 -32.58
C LYS A 1 -48.82 -5.85 -31.39
N ASN A 2 -49.43 -5.71 -30.20
CA ASN A 2 -48.77 -5.05 -29.04
C ASN A 2 -48.13 -5.99 -28.01
N ILE A 3 -48.19 -7.32 -28.20
CA ILE A 3 -47.68 -8.27 -27.18
C ILE A 3 -46.14 -8.25 -27.14
N SER A 4 -45.47 -8.24 -28.29
CA SER A 4 -44.01 -8.18 -28.36
C SER A 4 -43.44 -6.86 -27.83
N GLU A 5 -44.10 -5.73 -28.10
CA GLU A 5 -43.73 -4.43 -27.51
C GLU A 5 -43.99 -4.41 -26.00
N LEU A 6 -45.11 -4.94 -25.53
CA LEU A 6 -45.41 -5.05 -24.11
C LEU A 6 -44.36 -5.90 -23.37
N PHE A 7 -43.97 -7.06 -23.93
CA PHE A 7 -42.90 -7.87 -23.37
C PHE A 7 -41.54 -7.16 -23.40
N TYR A 8 -41.24 -6.43 -24.48
CA TYR A 8 -40.01 -5.64 -24.57
C TYR A 8 -39.95 -4.54 -23.50
N TYR A 9 -41.03 -3.78 -23.30
CA TYR A 9 -41.09 -2.75 -22.27
C TYR A 9 -41.13 -3.33 -20.85
N ALA A 10 -41.84 -4.43 -20.62
CA ALA A 10 -41.85 -5.13 -19.34
C ALA A 10 -40.46 -5.69 -19.00
N GLN A 11 -39.77 -6.30 -19.96
CA GLN A 11 -38.40 -6.78 -19.79
C GLN A 11 -37.45 -5.61 -19.49
N LYS A 12 -37.56 -4.48 -20.19
CA LYS A 12 -36.76 -3.28 -19.88
C LYS A 12 -37.05 -2.69 -18.51
N ALA A 13 -38.30 -2.66 -18.08
CA ALA A 13 -38.67 -2.15 -16.75
C ALA A 13 -38.06 -2.99 -15.62
N VAL A 14 -37.89 -4.30 -15.84
CA VAL A 14 -37.21 -5.21 -14.92
C VAL A 14 -35.69 -5.09 -15.03
N LEU A 15 -35.15 -5.04 -16.25
CA LEU A 15 -33.70 -4.97 -16.48
C LEU A 15 -33.10 -3.60 -16.19
N HIS A 16 -33.88 -2.53 -16.18
CA HIS A 16 -33.40 -1.15 -16.02
C HIS A 16 -34.41 -0.35 -15.17
N PRO A 17 -34.59 -0.70 -13.89
CA PRO A 17 -35.64 -0.10 -13.07
C PRO A 17 -35.41 1.40 -12.90
N THR A 18 -36.42 2.23 -13.17
CA THR A 18 -36.32 3.69 -12.95
C THR A 18 -36.49 4.08 -11.49
N GLY A 19 -37.17 3.24 -10.70
CA GLY A 19 -37.50 3.48 -9.30
C GLY A 19 -36.29 3.81 -8.41
N PRO A 20 -35.16 3.10 -8.49
CA PRO A 20 -33.95 3.42 -7.72
C PRO A 20 -33.28 4.74 -8.13
N LEU A 21 -33.44 5.16 -9.39
CA LEU A 21 -32.68 6.28 -9.96
C LEU A 21 -33.32 7.65 -9.74
N TYR A 22 -34.65 7.74 -9.84
CA TYR A 22 -35.36 8.99 -10.06
C TYR A 22 -36.71 9.04 -9.34
N CYS A 23 -37.09 10.22 -8.88
CA CYS A 23 -38.40 10.51 -8.29
C CYS A 23 -39.25 11.26 -9.32
N PRO A 24 -40.26 10.62 -9.95
CA PRO A 24 -41.12 11.28 -10.94
C PRO A 24 -41.88 12.49 -10.39
N GLU A 25 -42.25 12.46 -9.12
CA GLU A 25 -43.01 13.51 -8.43
C GLU A 25 -42.19 14.79 -8.27
N GLU A 26 -40.99 14.68 -7.71
CA GLU A 26 -40.06 15.80 -7.50
C GLU A 26 -39.30 16.20 -8.76
N LYS A 27 -39.33 15.35 -9.79
CA LYS A 27 -38.56 15.47 -11.04
C LYS A 27 -37.04 15.53 -10.83
N GLU A 28 -36.55 14.84 -9.81
CA GLU A 28 -35.13 14.82 -9.41
C GLU A 28 -34.57 13.41 -9.28
N LEU A 29 -33.25 13.29 -9.39
CA LEU A 29 -32.52 12.05 -9.09
C LEU A 29 -32.61 11.74 -7.60
N LYS A 30 -32.76 10.46 -7.25
CA LYS A 30 -32.73 10.04 -5.84
C LYS A 30 -31.34 10.25 -5.23
N PRO A 31 -31.22 10.53 -3.92
CA PRO A 31 -29.94 10.78 -3.26
C PRO A 31 -28.89 9.67 -3.45
N SER A 32 -29.30 8.39 -3.45
CA SER A 32 -28.42 7.24 -3.72
C SER A 32 -27.84 7.27 -5.13
N CYS A 33 -28.66 7.61 -6.14
CA CYS A 33 -28.23 7.77 -7.52
C CYS A 33 -27.27 8.94 -7.68
N VAL A 34 -27.56 10.09 -7.05
CA VAL A 34 -26.66 11.25 -7.04
C VAL A 34 -25.32 10.88 -6.41
N LYS A 35 -25.31 10.16 -5.29
CA LYS A 35 -24.09 9.68 -4.62
C LYS A 35 -23.27 8.77 -5.54
N ALA A 36 -23.90 7.79 -6.19
CA ALA A 36 -23.23 6.87 -7.11
C ALA A 36 -22.62 7.60 -8.31
N LEU A 37 -23.40 8.45 -8.99
CA LEU A 37 -22.95 9.25 -10.13
C LEU A 37 -21.86 10.27 -9.75
N THR A 38 -21.91 10.83 -8.54
CA THR A 38 -20.86 11.74 -8.04
C THR A 38 -19.53 11.00 -7.85
N ARG A 39 -19.56 9.76 -7.34
CA ARG A 39 -18.35 8.92 -7.29
C ARG A 39 -17.84 8.62 -8.70
N ILE A 40 -18.71 8.25 -9.63
CA ILE A 40 -18.34 7.97 -11.02
C ILE A 40 -17.67 9.18 -11.67
N PHE A 41 -18.23 10.37 -11.47
CA PHE A 41 -17.63 11.62 -11.93
C PHE A 41 -16.21 11.79 -11.36
N LYS A 42 -16.03 11.66 -10.04
CA LYS A 42 -14.71 11.79 -9.38
C LYS A 42 -13.67 10.76 -9.83
N VAL A 43 -14.10 9.55 -10.18
CA VAL A 43 -13.22 8.50 -10.74
C VAL A 43 -12.87 8.81 -12.20
N SER A 44 -13.78 9.44 -12.95
CA SER A 44 -13.60 9.77 -14.37
C SER A 44 -12.82 11.07 -14.60
N ASP A 45 -12.86 11.98 -13.62
CA ASP A 45 -12.02 13.19 -13.52
C ASP A 45 -10.60 12.72 -13.16
N LEU A 46 -9.73 12.58 -14.16
CA LEU A 46 -8.43 11.94 -14.02
C LEU A 46 -7.36 12.90 -13.47
N ASP A 47 -7.53 14.21 -13.67
CA ASP A 47 -6.61 15.24 -13.19
C ASP A 47 -7.12 16.01 -11.94
N ASN A 48 -8.34 15.76 -11.49
CA ASN A 48 -8.99 16.35 -10.30
C ASN A 48 -9.14 17.87 -10.36
N ASP A 49 -9.29 18.42 -11.57
CA ASP A 49 -9.58 19.83 -11.79
C ASP A 49 -11.07 20.19 -11.55
N GLY A 50 -11.91 19.17 -11.36
CA GLY A 50 -13.34 19.28 -11.07
C GLY A 50 -14.24 19.38 -12.30
N ILE A 51 -13.71 19.16 -13.49
CA ILE A 51 -14.44 19.05 -14.75
C ILE A 51 -14.07 17.76 -15.48
N LEU A 52 -14.89 17.34 -16.45
CA LEU A 52 -14.52 16.30 -17.41
C LEU A 52 -14.21 16.97 -18.73
N ASN A 53 -12.92 17.05 -19.07
CA ASN A 53 -12.46 17.57 -20.34
C ASN A 53 -12.75 16.57 -21.49
N ASP A 54 -12.43 16.94 -22.75
CA ASP A 54 -12.73 16.09 -23.90
C ASP A 54 -12.01 14.74 -23.89
N ASN A 55 -10.81 14.67 -23.32
CA ASN A 55 -10.07 13.42 -23.20
C ASN A 55 -10.74 12.48 -22.20
N GLU A 56 -11.15 13.01 -21.05
CA GLU A 56 -11.83 12.26 -19.99
C GLU A 56 -13.23 11.83 -20.40
N LEU A 57 -13.97 12.70 -21.09
CA LEU A 57 -15.28 12.35 -21.66
C LEU A 57 -15.15 11.25 -22.72
N ASN A 58 -14.13 11.31 -23.58
CA ASN A 58 -13.87 10.24 -24.55
C ASN A 58 -13.46 8.94 -23.88
N PHE A 59 -12.62 8.99 -22.86
CA PHE A 59 -12.26 7.85 -22.03
C PHE A 59 -13.51 7.23 -21.39
N PHE A 60 -14.33 8.05 -20.73
CA PHE A 60 -15.58 7.64 -20.10
C PHE A 60 -16.54 6.98 -21.12
N GLN A 61 -16.71 7.57 -22.31
CA GLN A 61 -17.56 7.03 -23.37
C GLN A 61 -17.04 5.69 -23.89
N ARG A 62 -15.74 5.58 -24.16
CA ARG A 62 -15.12 4.31 -24.58
C ARG A 62 -15.33 3.24 -23.53
N THR A 63 -15.10 3.56 -22.26
CA THR A 63 -15.22 2.63 -21.15
C THR A 63 -16.66 2.16 -20.95
N CYS A 64 -17.66 3.03 -21.09
CA CYS A 64 -19.06 2.69 -20.84
C CYS A 64 -19.80 2.11 -22.06
N PHE A 65 -19.46 2.57 -23.28
CA PHE A 65 -20.25 2.31 -24.49
C PHE A 65 -19.43 1.73 -25.65
N ASN A 66 -18.16 1.41 -25.44
CA ASN A 66 -17.22 0.86 -26.43
C ASN A 66 -16.99 1.73 -27.67
N THR A 67 -17.52 2.95 -27.70
CA THR A 67 -17.45 3.87 -28.85
C THR A 67 -17.20 5.29 -28.36
N PRO A 68 -16.14 5.98 -28.83
CA PRO A 68 -15.93 7.39 -28.51
C PRO A 68 -16.97 8.25 -29.24
N LEU A 69 -17.25 9.44 -28.70
CA LEU A 69 -18.11 10.41 -29.38
C LEU A 69 -17.31 11.19 -30.41
N ALA A 70 -17.91 11.48 -31.56
CA ALA A 70 -17.33 12.43 -32.50
C ALA A 70 -17.18 13.81 -31.82
N PRO A 71 -16.12 14.58 -32.12
CA PRO A 71 -15.90 15.89 -31.46
C PRO A 71 -17.10 16.83 -31.53
N GLN A 72 -17.80 16.85 -32.66
CA GLN A 72 -19.02 17.63 -32.82
C GLN A 72 -20.15 17.17 -31.89
N ALA A 73 -20.31 15.85 -31.69
CA ALA A 73 -21.34 15.30 -30.82
C ALA A 73 -21.06 15.62 -29.33
N LEU A 74 -19.78 15.65 -28.91
CA LEU A 74 -19.40 16.13 -27.59
C LEU A 74 -19.77 17.60 -27.39
N GLU A 75 -19.47 18.44 -28.38
CA GLU A 75 -19.79 19.86 -28.32
C GLU A 75 -21.31 20.10 -28.30
N ASP A 76 -22.08 19.31 -29.05
CA ASP A 76 -23.54 19.35 -29.03
C ASP A 76 -24.10 18.96 -27.65
N VAL A 77 -23.52 17.94 -26.99
CA VAL A 77 -23.87 17.58 -25.60
C VAL A 77 -23.58 18.75 -24.66
N LYS A 78 -22.39 19.35 -24.72
CA LYS A 78 -22.05 20.52 -23.89
C LYS A 78 -22.97 21.70 -24.16
N ASN A 79 -23.33 21.95 -25.42
CA ASN A 79 -24.28 23.01 -25.81
C ASN A 79 -25.67 22.78 -25.23
N VAL A 80 -26.14 21.53 -25.17
CA VAL A 80 -27.39 21.20 -24.46
C VAL A 80 -27.29 21.56 -22.98
N VAL A 81 -26.17 21.26 -22.33
CA VAL A 81 -25.96 21.63 -20.92
C VAL A 81 -25.93 23.14 -20.74
N ARG A 82 -25.12 23.88 -21.52
CA ARG A 82 -25.01 25.35 -21.44
C ARG A 82 -26.36 26.07 -21.59
N ARG A 83 -27.25 25.55 -22.45
CA ARG A 83 -28.59 26.11 -22.67
C ARG A 83 -29.54 25.93 -21.49
N ASN A 84 -29.31 24.93 -20.65
CA ASN A 84 -30.20 24.60 -19.53
C ASN A 84 -29.60 24.94 -18.16
N MET A 85 -28.26 25.04 -18.06
CA MET A 85 -27.54 25.22 -16.80
C MET A 85 -26.27 26.05 -17.03
N ALA A 86 -26.21 27.24 -16.42
CA ALA A 86 -25.10 28.17 -16.60
C ALA A 86 -23.77 27.64 -16.05
N ASP A 87 -23.79 26.87 -14.96
CA ASP A 87 -22.63 26.29 -14.29
C ASP A 87 -22.43 24.80 -14.60
N GLY A 88 -23.10 24.29 -15.63
CA GLY A 88 -22.99 22.89 -16.07
C GLY A 88 -21.75 22.61 -16.94
N VAL A 89 -21.14 23.64 -17.52
CA VAL A 89 -19.91 23.54 -18.31
C VAL A 89 -18.98 24.67 -17.89
N LYS A 90 -17.72 24.34 -17.58
CA LYS A 90 -16.69 25.30 -17.17
C LYS A 90 -15.39 24.95 -17.90
N ASP A 91 -14.66 25.95 -18.40
CA ASP A 91 -13.37 25.77 -19.09
C ASP A 91 -13.41 24.71 -20.21
N ASN A 92 -14.53 24.66 -20.92
CA ASN A 92 -14.85 23.66 -21.95
C ASN A 92 -14.96 22.20 -21.46
N GLY A 93 -14.94 21.94 -20.15
CA GLY A 93 -15.25 20.63 -19.55
C GLY A 93 -16.62 20.59 -18.89
N LEU A 94 -17.15 19.38 -18.74
CA LEU A 94 -18.43 19.13 -18.10
C LEU A 94 -18.25 19.13 -16.57
N THR A 95 -19.00 19.97 -15.85
CA THR A 95 -18.93 19.99 -14.38
C THR A 95 -19.76 18.85 -13.78
N LEU A 96 -19.58 18.53 -12.50
CA LEU A 96 -20.42 17.56 -11.79
C LEU A 96 -21.92 17.88 -11.92
N LYS A 97 -22.29 19.16 -11.84
CA LYS A 97 -23.69 19.60 -11.99
C LYS A 97 -24.20 19.32 -13.40
N GLY A 98 -23.39 19.61 -14.42
CA GLY A 98 -23.70 19.28 -15.81
C GLY A 98 -23.84 17.78 -16.04
N PHE A 99 -22.95 16.98 -15.43
CA PHE A 99 -22.99 15.52 -15.50
C PHE A 99 -24.28 14.94 -14.91
N LEU A 100 -24.65 15.38 -13.70
CA LEU A 100 -25.92 14.97 -13.08
C LEU A 100 -27.13 15.43 -13.90
N PHE A 101 -27.10 16.65 -14.45
CA PHE A 101 -28.14 17.16 -15.34
C PHE A 101 -28.33 16.29 -16.58
N LEU A 102 -27.24 15.82 -17.22
CA LEU A 102 -27.34 14.92 -18.38
C LEU A 102 -28.03 13.60 -18.01
N HIS A 103 -27.69 13.02 -16.87
CA HIS A 103 -28.35 11.79 -16.39
C HIS A 103 -29.84 12.01 -16.09
N THR A 104 -30.21 13.13 -15.48
CA THR A 104 -31.61 13.54 -15.31
C THR A 104 -32.32 13.63 -16.67
N LEU A 105 -31.70 14.29 -17.66
CA LEU A 105 -32.27 14.46 -19.00
C LEU A 105 -32.45 13.12 -19.73
N PHE A 106 -31.52 12.18 -19.60
CA PHE A 106 -31.65 10.84 -20.17
C PHE A 106 -32.84 10.10 -19.60
N ILE A 107 -33.03 10.13 -18.28
CA ILE A 107 -34.15 9.45 -17.62
C ILE A 107 -35.48 10.08 -18.02
N GLN A 108 -35.58 11.41 -18.02
CA GLN A 108 -36.79 12.14 -18.43
C GLN A 108 -37.18 11.87 -19.90
N ARG A 109 -36.21 11.59 -20.78
CA ARG A 109 -36.44 11.21 -22.18
C ARG A 109 -36.68 9.71 -22.37
N GLY A 110 -36.88 8.94 -21.30
CA GLY A 110 -37.10 7.50 -21.35
C GLY A 110 -35.86 6.67 -21.71
N ARG A 111 -34.66 7.26 -21.65
CA ARG A 111 -33.36 6.62 -21.95
C ARG A 111 -32.58 6.27 -20.66
N HIS A 112 -33.29 5.80 -19.64
CA HIS A 112 -32.70 5.44 -18.35
C HIS A 112 -31.71 4.27 -18.44
N GLU A 113 -31.84 3.40 -19.46
CA GLU A 113 -30.86 2.36 -19.79
C GLU A 113 -29.43 2.91 -19.92
N THR A 114 -29.24 4.10 -20.52
CA THR A 114 -27.93 4.74 -20.63
C THR A 114 -27.30 5.01 -19.25
N THR A 115 -28.11 5.39 -18.26
CA THR A 115 -27.64 5.61 -16.89
C THR A 115 -27.28 4.29 -16.21
N TRP A 116 -28.10 3.25 -16.41
CA TRP A 116 -27.81 1.91 -15.90
C TRP A 116 -26.56 1.28 -16.51
N THR A 117 -26.30 1.49 -17.80
CA THR A 117 -25.05 1.04 -18.44
C THR A 117 -23.83 1.63 -17.74
N VAL A 118 -23.87 2.93 -17.44
CA VAL A 118 -22.79 3.62 -16.70
C VAL A 118 -22.66 3.05 -15.28
N LEU A 119 -23.76 2.95 -14.53
CA LEU A 119 -23.75 2.43 -13.15
C LEU A 119 -23.15 1.02 -13.09
N ARG A 120 -23.63 0.11 -13.95
CA ARG A 120 -23.14 -1.28 -14.00
C ARG A 120 -21.69 -1.37 -14.45
N ARG A 121 -21.26 -0.52 -15.39
CA ARG A 121 -19.85 -0.49 -15.81
C ARG A 121 -18.92 -0.11 -14.66
N PHE A 122 -19.40 0.71 -13.72
CA PHE A 122 -18.69 1.12 -12.52
C PHE A 122 -18.92 0.22 -11.29
N GLY A 123 -19.53 -0.96 -11.51
CA GLY A 123 -19.68 -2.00 -10.50
C GLY A 123 -20.91 -1.86 -9.60
N TYR A 124 -21.87 -0.99 -9.94
CA TYR A 124 -23.11 -0.86 -9.17
C TYR A 124 -24.17 -1.87 -9.60
N ASP A 125 -24.92 -2.39 -8.63
CA ASP A 125 -26.13 -3.19 -8.82
C ASP A 125 -27.41 -2.34 -8.85
N ASP A 126 -28.56 -3.02 -8.89
CA ASP A 126 -29.88 -2.39 -8.99
C ASP A 126 -30.30 -1.65 -7.70
N ASP A 127 -29.63 -1.91 -6.58
CA ASP A 127 -29.80 -1.20 -5.30
C ASP A 127 -28.82 -0.01 -5.16
N LEU A 128 -27.98 0.22 -6.18
CA LEU A 128 -26.94 1.24 -6.22
C LEU A 128 -25.84 1.04 -5.17
N GLU A 129 -25.57 -0.22 -4.86
CA GLU A 129 -24.43 -0.65 -4.06
C GLU A 129 -23.34 -1.24 -4.96
N LEU A 130 -22.07 -1.13 -4.54
CA LEU A 130 -20.98 -1.76 -5.27
C LEU A 130 -21.00 -3.26 -5.03
N THR A 131 -20.98 -4.05 -6.11
CA THR A 131 -21.11 -5.50 -6.02
C THR A 131 -19.94 -6.12 -5.28
N GLN A 132 -20.21 -7.25 -4.61
CA GLN A 132 -19.19 -8.01 -3.90
C GLN A 132 -18.12 -8.53 -4.88
N GLU A 133 -18.51 -8.91 -6.10
CA GLU A 133 -17.58 -9.36 -7.14
C GLU A 133 -16.62 -8.25 -7.59
N TYR A 134 -17.09 -6.99 -7.60
CA TYR A 134 -16.27 -5.84 -7.97
C TYR A 134 -15.25 -5.46 -6.88
N LEU A 135 -15.67 -5.48 -5.61
CA LEU A 135 -14.84 -5.09 -4.46
C LEU A 135 -13.94 -6.21 -3.96
N PHE A 136 -14.40 -7.47 -4.00
CA PHE A 136 -13.71 -8.63 -3.41
C PHE A 136 -13.43 -9.72 -4.45
N PRO A 137 -12.66 -9.43 -5.52
CA PRO A 137 -12.32 -10.43 -6.51
C PRO A 137 -11.48 -11.55 -5.87
N LEU A 138 -11.68 -12.79 -6.34
CA LEU A 138 -11.00 -13.95 -5.78
C LEU A 138 -9.49 -13.93 -6.11
N VAL A 139 -8.64 -13.86 -5.08
CA VAL A 139 -7.19 -14.06 -5.20
C VAL A 139 -6.78 -15.27 -4.36
N LYS A 140 -6.30 -16.32 -5.02
CA LYS A 140 -5.78 -17.51 -4.34
C LYS A 140 -4.34 -17.28 -3.90
N ILE A 141 -4.11 -17.22 -2.60
CA ILE A 141 -2.76 -17.12 -2.01
C ILE A 141 -2.36 -18.49 -1.47
N PRO A 142 -1.38 -19.18 -2.07
CA PRO A 142 -0.86 -20.42 -1.52
C PRO A 142 -0.14 -20.19 -0.18
N PRO A 143 -0.04 -21.21 0.69
CA PRO A 143 0.75 -21.12 1.92
C PRO A 143 2.22 -20.73 1.64
N ASP A 144 2.82 -20.00 2.57
CA ASP A 144 4.20 -19.48 2.51
C ASP A 144 4.48 -18.52 1.33
N CYS A 145 3.45 -18.03 0.63
CA CYS A 145 3.53 -16.94 -0.35
C CYS A 145 3.19 -15.58 0.29
N THR A 146 3.54 -14.49 -0.39
CA THR A 146 3.19 -13.12 0.01
C THR A 146 2.51 -12.39 -1.15
N THR A 147 1.86 -11.29 -0.85
CA THR A 147 1.19 -10.42 -1.84
C THR A 147 1.90 -9.08 -1.93
N GLU A 148 2.22 -8.66 -3.14
CA GLU A 148 2.88 -7.39 -3.44
C GLU A 148 2.11 -6.67 -4.55
N LEU A 149 2.17 -5.33 -4.57
CA LEU A 149 1.67 -4.56 -5.71
C LEU A 149 2.61 -4.72 -6.90
N ASN A 150 2.06 -4.88 -8.10
CA ASN A 150 2.86 -4.88 -9.32
C ASN A 150 3.20 -3.45 -9.79
N HIS A 151 4.04 -3.33 -10.82
CA HIS A 151 4.49 -2.03 -11.32
C HIS A 151 3.34 -1.12 -11.77
N ASN A 152 2.34 -1.66 -12.49
CA ASN A 152 1.19 -0.87 -12.96
C ASN A 152 0.31 -0.38 -11.80
N ALA A 153 0.19 -1.19 -10.74
CA ALA A 153 -0.50 -0.77 -9.53
C ALA A 153 0.23 0.37 -8.82
N TYR A 154 1.57 0.34 -8.76
CA TYR A 154 2.33 1.49 -8.27
C TYR A 154 2.10 2.72 -9.14
N LEU A 155 2.19 2.63 -10.47
CA LEU A 155 1.93 3.77 -11.37
C LEU A 155 0.53 4.36 -11.17
N PHE A 156 -0.49 3.50 -11.02
CA PHE A 156 -1.83 3.94 -10.66
C PHE A 156 -1.85 4.72 -9.35
N LEU A 157 -1.30 4.15 -8.28
CA LEU A 157 -1.29 4.80 -6.97
C LEU A 157 -0.49 6.11 -6.96
N GLN A 158 0.60 6.19 -7.73
CA GLN A 158 1.36 7.41 -7.94
C GLN A 158 0.51 8.49 -8.60
N SER A 159 -0.20 8.15 -9.69
CA SER A 159 -1.13 9.08 -10.33
C SER A 159 -2.26 9.55 -9.40
N VAL A 160 -2.77 8.67 -8.54
CA VAL A 160 -3.77 9.02 -7.53
C VAL A 160 -3.19 9.97 -6.47
N PHE A 161 -1.94 9.79 -6.05
CA PHE A 161 -1.27 10.72 -5.16
C PHE A 161 -1.13 12.10 -5.82
N ASP A 162 -0.54 12.16 -7.02
CA ASP A 162 -0.26 13.41 -7.73
C ASP A 162 -1.54 14.20 -8.04
N LYS A 163 -2.63 13.47 -8.30
CA LYS A 163 -3.99 14.01 -8.49
C LYS A 163 -4.54 14.74 -7.24
N HIS A 164 -4.10 14.35 -6.05
CA HIS A 164 -4.59 14.90 -4.79
C HIS A 164 -3.58 15.81 -4.06
N ASP A 165 -2.29 15.76 -4.41
CA ASP A 165 -1.25 16.71 -3.97
C ASP A 165 -1.38 18.03 -4.76
N LYS A 166 -2.28 18.91 -4.30
CA LYS A 166 -2.65 20.14 -5.01
C LYS A 166 -1.61 21.24 -4.82
N ASP A 167 -0.97 21.28 -3.67
CA ASP A 167 0.08 22.26 -3.37
C ASP A 167 1.49 21.82 -3.82
N ARG A 168 1.61 20.57 -4.30
CA ARG A 168 2.83 19.97 -4.86
C ARG A 168 3.96 19.94 -3.85
N ASP A 169 3.63 19.69 -2.58
CA ASP A 169 4.59 19.61 -1.49
C ASP A 169 5.13 18.18 -1.27
N CYS A 170 4.74 17.23 -2.13
CA CYS A 170 5.06 15.80 -2.05
C CYS A 170 4.56 15.16 -0.73
N ALA A 171 3.51 15.71 -0.13
CA ALA A 171 2.76 15.14 0.98
C ALA A 171 1.25 15.37 0.80
N LEU A 172 0.45 14.60 1.55
CA LEU A 172 -1.00 14.80 1.60
C LEU A 172 -1.39 15.44 2.93
N SER A 173 -1.84 16.69 2.84
CA SER A 173 -2.49 17.39 3.95
C SER A 173 -3.80 16.70 4.38
N PRO A 174 -4.32 16.97 5.59
CA PRO A 174 -5.59 16.39 6.04
C PRO A 174 -6.76 16.66 5.07
N GLU A 175 -6.78 17.83 4.45
CA GLU A 175 -7.78 18.24 3.46
C GLU A 175 -7.68 17.43 2.17
N GLU A 176 -6.46 17.15 1.70
CA GLU A 176 -6.21 16.34 0.50
C GLU A 176 -6.49 14.86 0.75
N VAL A 177 -6.12 14.33 1.93
CA VAL A 177 -6.53 12.98 2.37
C VAL A 177 -8.05 12.86 2.40
N LYS A 178 -8.74 13.87 2.93
CA LYS A 178 -10.21 13.90 2.93
C LYS A 178 -10.77 13.97 1.51
N ASP A 179 -10.15 14.68 0.59
CA ASP A 179 -10.57 14.76 -0.81
C ASP A 179 -10.37 13.43 -1.56
N LEU A 180 -9.21 12.79 -1.38
CA LEU A 180 -8.87 11.46 -1.89
C LEU A 180 -9.93 10.43 -1.48
N PHE A 181 -10.32 10.44 -0.20
CA PHE A 181 -11.27 9.46 0.32
C PHE A 181 -12.74 9.84 0.13
N LYS A 182 -13.07 10.89 -0.64
CA LYS A 182 -14.48 11.17 -1.03
C LYS A 182 -15.10 10.08 -1.90
N VAL A 183 -14.29 9.25 -2.56
CA VAL A 183 -14.77 8.08 -3.34
C VAL A 183 -14.91 6.81 -2.49
N PHE A 184 -14.59 6.88 -1.19
CA PHE A 184 -14.73 5.79 -0.24
C PHE A 184 -16.02 5.96 0.56
N PRO A 185 -16.66 4.85 0.99
CA PRO A 185 -17.84 4.91 1.85
C PRO A 185 -17.52 5.25 3.32
N TYR A 186 -16.26 5.18 3.73
CA TYR A 186 -15.75 5.50 5.08
C TYR A 186 -14.31 6.02 5.01
N MET A 187 -13.77 6.52 6.14
CA MET A 187 -12.35 6.90 6.24
C MET A 187 -11.49 5.64 6.38
N PRO A 188 -10.70 5.24 5.36
CA PRO A 188 -10.02 3.94 5.36
C PRO A 188 -8.77 3.90 6.25
N TRP A 189 -8.21 5.06 6.59
CA TRP A 189 -6.97 5.20 7.35
C TRP A 189 -7.25 5.85 8.70
N GLY A 190 -6.82 5.17 9.76
CA GLY A 190 -6.84 5.70 11.12
C GLY A 190 -5.70 6.70 11.36
N PRO A 191 -5.72 7.40 12.51
CA PRO A 191 -4.68 8.38 12.87
C PRO A 191 -3.32 7.73 13.16
N ASP A 192 -3.27 6.42 13.32
CA ASP A 192 -2.06 5.60 13.49
C ASP A 192 -1.25 5.45 12.20
N VAL A 193 -1.86 5.62 11.03
CA VAL A 193 -1.17 5.55 9.72
C VAL A 193 -0.05 6.58 9.64
N ASN A 194 -0.29 7.80 10.15
CA ASN A 194 0.73 8.84 10.24
C ASN A 194 1.94 8.42 11.09
N ASN A 195 1.83 7.39 11.96
CA ASN A 195 2.94 6.84 12.72
C ASN A 195 3.42 5.47 12.23
N THR A 196 2.89 5.00 11.11
CA THR A 196 3.25 3.73 10.47
C THR A 196 4.19 3.94 9.28
N VAL A 197 4.08 5.10 8.62
CA VAL A 197 4.81 5.43 7.38
C VAL A 197 5.54 6.76 7.48
N CYS A 198 6.36 7.08 6.47
CA CYS A 198 7.06 8.35 6.39
C CYS A 198 6.09 9.54 6.33
N THR A 199 6.38 10.57 7.13
CA THR A 199 5.67 11.85 7.13
C THR A 199 6.65 13.01 7.01
N ASN A 200 6.18 14.15 6.50
CA ASN A 200 6.95 15.40 6.52
C ASN A 200 7.00 15.99 7.95
N ASP A 201 7.60 17.18 8.10
CA ASP A 201 7.75 17.84 9.40
C ASP A 201 6.42 18.32 10.04
N LYS A 202 5.35 18.43 9.24
CA LYS A 202 3.98 18.70 9.73
C LYS A 202 3.24 17.44 10.16
N GLY A 203 3.82 16.25 9.96
CA GLY A 203 3.17 14.97 10.21
C GLY A 203 2.25 14.50 9.07
N TRP A 204 2.29 15.14 7.91
CA TRP A 204 1.51 14.76 6.72
C TRP A 204 2.18 13.61 5.99
N ILE A 205 1.39 12.69 5.44
CA ILE A 205 1.89 11.47 4.77
C ILE A 205 2.62 11.89 3.50
N THR A 206 3.91 11.56 3.37
CA THR A 206 4.67 11.89 2.15
C THR A 206 4.29 10.97 1.00
N TYR A 207 4.69 11.31 -0.23
CA TYR A 207 4.60 10.43 -1.39
C TYR A 207 5.11 9.01 -1.11
N GLN A 208 6.32 8.90 -0.54
CA GLN A 208 6.89 7.60 -0.18
C GLN A 208 6.10 6.92 0.95
N GLY A 209 5.59 7.70 1.91
CA GLY A 209 4.75 7.19 2.99
C GLY A 209 3.43 6.62 2.47
N TYR A 210 2.80 7.29 1.50
CA TYR A 210 1.58 6.87 0.83
C TYR A 210 1.76 5.52 0.14
N LEU A 211 2.81 5.37 -0.68
CA LEU A 211 3.13 4.08 -1.33
C LEU A 211 3.47 2.99 -0.31
N SER A 212 4.15 3.34 0.77
CA SER A 212 4.47 2.41 1.85
C SER A 212 3.20 1.91 2.56
N GLN A 213 2.19 2.76 2.76
CA GLN A 213 0.92 2.37 3.38
C GLN A 213 0.13 1.39 2.51
N TRP A 214 0.11 1.62 1.19
CA TRP A 214 -0.47 0.69 0.23
C TRP A 214 0.27 -0.65 0.17
N THR A 215 1.61 -0.59 0.23
CA THR A 215 2.47 -1.79 0.28
C THR A 215 2.19 -2.61 1.54
N LEU A 216 2.09 -1.95 2.70
CA LEU A 216 1.76 -2.57 3.98
C LEU A 216 0.39 -3.24 3.94
N THR A 217 -0.62 -2.50 3.48
CA THR A 217 -2.00 -2.99 3.38
C THR A 217 -2.05 -4.22 2.48
N THR A 218 -1.39 -4.18 1.31
CA THR A 218 -1.35 -5.30 0.37
C THR A 218 -0.65 -6.53 0.94
N TYR A 219 0.40 -6.33 1.75
CA TYR A 219 1.14 -7.43 2.37
C TYR A 219 0.38 -8.10 3.52
N LEU A 220 -0.33 -7.32 4.35
CA LEU A 220 -1.02 -7.81 5.55
C LEU A 220 -2.47 -8.23 5.29
N ASP A 221 -3.20 -7.48 4.46
CA ASP A 221 -4.63 -7.67 4.18
C ASP A 221 -4.90 -7.34 2.70
N VAL A 222 -4.60 -8.31 1.83
CA VAL A 222 -4.79 -8.13 0.38
C VAL A 222 -6.24 -7.82 0.02
N GLN A 223 -7.22 -8.37 0.75
CA GLN A 223 -8.63 -8.16 0.42
C GLN A 223 -9.05 -6.72 0.64
N ARG A 224 -8.59 -6.11 1.74
CA ARG A 224 -8.76 -4.68 1.98
C ARG A 224 -8.07 -3.82 0.92
N SER A 225 -6.87 -4.22 0.48
CA SER A 225 -6.18 -3.53 -0.60
C SER A 225 -6.98 -3.55 -1.91
N LEU A 226 -7.55 -4.71 -2.27
CA LEU A 226 -8.40 -4.89 -3.46
C LEU A 226 -9.69 -4.07 -3.36
N GLU A 227 -10.35 -4.08 -2.20
CA GLU A 227 -11.52 -3.25 -1.92
C GLU A 227 -11.22 -1.77 -2.12
N TYR A 228 -10.11 -1.28 -1.58
CA TYR A 228 -9.69 0.13 -1.72
C TYR A 228 -9.36 0.51 -3.16
N LEU A 229 -8.69 -0.39 -3.91
CA LEU A 229 -8.47 -0.21 -5.36
C LEU A 229 -9.80 -0.17 -6.12
N GLY A 230 -10.79 -0.96 -5.70
CA GLY A 230 -12.16 -0.90 -6.20
C GLY A 230 -12.79 0.47 -5.96
N TYR A 231 -12.69 1.03 -4.75
CA TYR A 231 -13.20 2.37 -4.47
C TYR A 231 -12.53 3.46 -5.31
N LEU A 232 -11.23 3.35 -5.57
CA LEU A 232 -10.49 4.25 -6.45
C LEU A 232 -10.75 4.02 -7.96
N GLY A 233 -11.40 2.92 -8.33
CA GLY A 233 -11.73 2.62 -9.72
C GLY A 233 -10.58 2.02 -10.55
N TYR A 234 -9.62 1.35 -9.91
CA TYR A 234 -8.42 0.80 -10.59
C TYR A 234 -8.76 -0.03 -11.84
N SER A 235 -9.62 -1.05 -11.73
CA SER A 235 -9.97 -1.91 -12.86
C SER A 235 -10.65 -1.17 -14.01
N ILE A 236 -11.30 -0.03 -13.71
CA ILE A 236 -11.98 0.80 -14.70
C ILE A 236 -10.95 1.65 -15.44
N ILE A 237 -10.07 2.35 -14.70
CA ILE A 237 -9.06 3.27 -15.24
C ILE A 237 -8.01 2.52 -16.06
N TYR A 238 -7.55 1.36 -15.57
CA TYR A 238 -6.55 0.52 -16.27
C TYR A 238 -7.18 -0.53 -17.18
N GLU A 239 -8.51 -0.51 -17.38
CA GLU A 239 -9.27 -1.42 -18.23
C GLU A 239 -8.92 -2.91 -17.99
N GLN A 240 -8.85 -3.31 -16.72
CA GLN A 240 -8.57 -4.68 -16.27
C GLN A 240 -9.87 -5.41 -15.92
N GLU A 241 -9.82 -6.75 -15.91
CA GLU A 241 -10.98 -7.58 -15.52
C GLU A 241 -11.38 -7.36 -14.06
N SER A 242 -10.42 -7.16 -13.16
CA SER A 242 -10.68 -6.93 -11.73
C SER A 242 -9.51 -6.26 -11.01
N GLN A 243 -9.72 -5.89 -9.74
CA GLN A 243 -8.66 -5.31 -8.89
C GLN A 243 -7.50 -6.30 -8.66
N ALA A 244 -7.75 -7.60 -8.78
CA ALA A 244 -6.73 -8.64 -8.61
C ALA A 244 -5.55 -8.50 -9.59
N ALA A 245 -5.77 -7.86 -10.74
CA ALA A 245 -4.72 -7.57 -11.72
C ALA A 245 -3.62 -6.64 -11.17
N ALA A 246 -3.85 -5.96 -10.03
CA ALA A 246 -2.86 -5.13 -9.35
C ALA A 246 -1.85 -5.94 -8.51
N VAL A 247 -2.15 -7.20 -8.18
CA VAL A 247 -1.43 -7.97 -7.16
C VAL A 247 -0.53 -9.03 -7.80
N THR A 248 0.72 -9.07 -7.35
CA THR A 248 1.66 -10.16 -7.60
C THR A 248 1.67 -11.09 -6.38
N VAL A 249 1.28 -12.35 -6.58
CA VAL A 249 1.47 -13.39 -5.57
C VAL A 249 2.88 -13.95 -5.74
N THR A 250 3.72 -13.79 -4.72
CA THR A 250 5.11 -14.26 -4.75
C THR A 250 5.15 -15.78 -4.67
N ARG A 251 6.28 -16.38 -5.06
CA ARG A 251 6.44 -17.82 -4.93
C ARG A 251 6.63 -18.25 -3.46
N ASN A 252 6.44 -19.54 -3.22
CA ASN A 252 6.59 -20.15 -1.90
C ASN A 252 8.00 -19.92 -1.33
N LYS A 253 8.08 -19.48 -0.07
CA LYS A 253 9.34 -19.18 0.64
C LYS A 253 10.33 -20.36 0.66
N ARG A 254 9.85 -21.61 0.69
CA ARG A 254 10.73 -22.79 0.69
C ARG A 254 11.56 -22.88 -0.59
N ILE A 255 10.98 -22.46 -1.72
CA ILE A 255 11.68 -22.41 -3.02
C ILE A 255 12.76 -21.32 -2.97
N ASP A 256 12.48 -20.16 -2.36
CA ASP A 256 13.48 -19.10 -2.17
C ASP A 256 14.67 -19.58 -1.34
N LEU A 257 14.40 -20.29 -0.24
CA LEU A 257 15.45 -20.84 0.63
C LEU A 257 16.29 -21.92 -0.08
N GLN A 258 15.64 -22.81 -0.84
CA GLN A 258 16.34 -23.84 -1.63
C GLN A 258 17.22 -23.23 -2.72
N LYS A 259 16.70 -22.25 -3.47
CA LYS A 259 17.42 -21.55 -4.54
C LYS A 259 18.40 -20.49 -4.03
N LYS A 260 18.36 -20.19 -2.72
CA LYS A 260 19.18 -19.15 -2.08
C LYS A 260 19.02 -17.77 -2.75
N GLN A 261 17.85 -17.51 -3.31
CA GLN A 261 17.53 -16.28 -4.04
C GLN A 261 16.03 -16.02 -3.90
N THR A 262 15.64 -14.76 -3.76
CA THR A 262 14.25 -14.33 -3.77
C THR A 262 14.04 -13.20 -4.77
N GLN A 263 12.83 -13.10 -5.31
CA GLN A 263 12.39 -11.98 -6.14
C GLN A 263 11.44 -11.04 -5.38
N ARG A 264 11.18 -11.34 -4.09
CA ARG A 264 10.36 -10.49 -3.22
C ARG A 264 10.95 -9.10 -3.11
N SER A 265 10.07 -8.13 -2.95
CA SER A 265 10.44 -6.74 -2.70
C SER A 265 10.02 -6.26 -1.32
N VAL A 266 9.18 -7.03 -0.61
CA VAL A 266 8.73 -6.71 0.75
C VAL A 266 9.17 -7.82 1.73
N PHE A 267 9.83 -7.43 2.81
CA PHE A 267 10.30 -8.35 3.86
C PHE A 267 9.76 -7.97 5.22
N ARG A 268 9.21 -8.94 5.96
CA ARG A 268 8.72 -8.73 7.33
C ARG A 268 9.77 -9.03 8.38
N CYS A 269 9.97 -8.10 9.30
CA CYS A 269 10.79 -8.24 10.49
C CYS A 269 9.93 -8.14 11.76
N ASN A 270 9.94 -9.20 12.57
CA ASN A 270 9.25 -9.19 13.85
C ASN A 270 10.20 -8.70 14.95
N ILE A 271 9.75 -7.71 15.72
CA ILE A 271 10.48 -7.07 16.81
C ILE A 271 9.96 -7.65 18.13
N LEU A 272 10.83 -8.40 18.80
CA LEU A 272 10.53 -9.16 20.02
C LEU A 272 11.40 -8.64 21.16
N GLY A 273 10.80 -8.40 22.31
CA GLY A 273 11.51 -7.87 23.48
C GLY A 273 10.56 -7.67 24.65
N ALA A 274 11.13 -7.62 25.86
CA ALA A 274 10.36 -7.35 27.08
C ALA A 274 9.60 -6.02 27.01
N GLN A 275 8.59 -5.85 27.86
CA GLN A 275 7.93 -4.56 28.00
C GLN A 275 8.95 -3.46 28.35
N GLY A 276 8.84 -2.30 27.70
CA GLY A 276 9.77 -1.19 27.92
C GLY A 276 11.16 -1.37 27.31
N SER A 277 11.45 -2.43 26.54
CA SER A 277 12.78 -2.64 25.95
C SER A 277 13.16 -1.61 24.89
N GLY A 278 12.19 -0.87 24.34
CA GLY A 278 12.41 0.16 23.31
C GLY A 278 11.90 -0.21 21.91
N LYS A 279 11.09 -1.28 21.79
CA LYS A 279 10.52 -1.75 20.52
C LYS A 279 9.84 -0.66 19.69
N SER A 280 8.87 0.07 20.26
CA SER A 280 8.18 1.15 19.53
C SER A 280 9.14 2.25 19.09
N GLY A 281 10.16 2.55 19.91
CA GLY A 281 11.21 3.50 19.55
C GLY A 281 12.03 3.05 18.35
N PHE A 282 12.33 1.75 18.25
CA PHE A 282 12.99 1.13 17.10
C PHE A 282 12.14 1.25 15.83
N LEU A 283 10.82 1.00 15.92
CA LEU A 283 9.91 1.21 14.78
C LEU A 283 9.93 2.67 14.30
N GLN A 284 9.78 3.63 15.20
CA GLN A 284 9.72 5.05 14.85
C GLN A 284 11.06 5.60 14.33
N ALA A 285 12.18 5.07 14.83
CA ALA A 285 13.50 5.42 14.34
C ALA A 285 13.70 5.00 12.87
N PHE A 286 13.06 3.93 12.41
CA PHE A 286 13.07 3.53 10.99
C PHE A 286 12.40 4.57 10.08
N LEU A 287 11.40 5.27 10.61
CA LEU A 287 10.72 6.41 9.98
C LEU A 287 11.51 7.73 10.12
N GLY A 288 12.73 7.69 10.66
CA GLY A 288 13.60 8.86 10.82
C GLY A 288 13.27 9.73 12.04
N ARG A 289 12.52 9.20 13.02
CA ARG A 289 12.08 9.96 14.19
C ARG A 289 12.97 9.66 15.39
N ASN A 290 13.68 10.66 15.88
CA ASN A 290 14.43 10.59 17.13
C ASN A 290 13.51 10.57 18.36
N LEU A 291 14.07 10.35 19.55
CA LEU A 291 13.33 10.25 20.81
C LEU A 291 12.50 11.50 21.11
N GLN A 292 12.97 12.70 20.75
CA GLN A 292 12.22 13.94 20.97
C GLN A 292 10.95 14.01 20.12
N LYS A 293 11.04 13.62 18.84
CA LYS A 293 9.86 13.52 17.95
C LYS A 293 8.89 12.44 18.46
N GLN A 294 9.41 11.29 18.90
CA GLN A 294 8.61 10.19 19.42
C GLN A 294 7.77 10.55 20.66
N ARG A 295 8.31 11.39 21.57
CA ARG A 295 7.58 11.87 22.76
C ARG A 295 6.33 12.70 22.45
N ARG A 296 6.19 13.21 21.22
CA ARG A 296 5.03 13.98 20.77
C ARG A 296 3.92 13.10 20.20
N ILE A 297 4.18 11.80 20.02
CA ILE A 297 3.20 10.84 19.52
C ILE A 297 2.16 10.59 20.62
N ARG A 298 0.89 10.78 20.28
CA ARG A 298 -0.22 10.49 21.16
C ARG A 298 -0.43 8.98 21.29
N GLU A 299 -0.87 8.54 22.47
CA GLU A 299 -1.12 7.11 22.77
C GLU A 299 -2.12 6.48 21.79
N ASP A 300 -3.21 7.19 21.48
CA ASP A 300 -4.26 6.75 20.55
C ASP A 300 -3.84 6.77 19.08
N HIS A 301 -2.65 7.29 18.77
CA HIS A 301 -2.08 7.30 17.42
C HIS A 301 -0.88 6.34 17.29
N LYS A 302 -0.58 5.54 18.32
CA LYS A 302 0.51 4.57 18.24
C LYS A 302 0.21 3.47 17.24
N SER A 303 1.23 3.06 16.50
CA SER A 303 1.18 1.93 15.59
C SER A 303 2.17 0.86 16.01
N PHE A 304 1.77 -0.40 15.86
CA PHE A 304 2.62 -1.58 16.04
C PHE A 304 3.33 -1.98 14.74
N TYR A 305 3.18 -1.19 13.68
CA TYR A 305 3.85 -1.39 12.40
C TYR A 305 4.68 -0.16 12.02
N ALA A 306 5.78 -0.41 11.33
CA ALA A 306 6.49 0.64 10.61
C ALA A 306 7.00 0.08 9.28
N ILE A 307 6.82 0.81 8.19
CA ILE A 307 7.28 0.39 6.86
C ILE A 307 7.99 1.54 6.14
N ASN A 308 9.09 1.22 5.48
CA ASN A 308 9.87 2.16 4.68
C ASN A 308 10.77 1.38 3.71
N THR A 309 11.42 2.11 2.80
CA THR A 309 12.40 1.54 1.88
C THR A 309 13.80 1.48 2.50
N THR A 310 14.56 0.48 2.05
CA THR A 310 15.97 0.24 2.36
C THR A 310 16.68 -0.14 1.07
N TYR A 311 17.98 0.15 0.98
CA TYR A 311 18.79 -0.18 -0.19
C TYR A 311 19.81 -1.27 0.16
N VAL A 312 19.69 -2.43 -0.48
CA VAL A 312 20.61 -3.56 -0.32
C VAL A 312 21.32 -3.79 -1.63
N TYR A 313 22.64 -3.53 -1.67
CA TYR A 313 23.48 -3.64 -2.88
C TYR A 313 22.89 -2.90 -4.10
N GLY A 314 22.36 -1.70 -3.88
CA GLY A 314 21.73 -0.87 -4.91
C GLY A 314 20.31 -1.28 -5.30
N GLN A 315 19.76 -2.35 -4.70
CA GLN A 315 18.35 -2.73 -4.89
C GLN A 315 17.49 -2.10 -3.79
N GLU A 316 16.47 -1.35 -4.20
CA GLU A 316 15.45 -0.85 -3.30
C GLU A 316 14.50 -1.98 -2.87
N LYS A 317 14.25 -2.08 -1.56
CA LYS A 317 13.37 -3.07 -0.93
C LYS A 317 12.59 -2.44 0.21
N TYR A 318 11.36 -2.91 0.43
CA TYR A 318 10.57 -2.56 1.60
C TYR A 318 10.92 -3.47 2.78
N LEU A 319 11.16 -2.85 3.93
CA LEU A 319 11.21 -3.53 5.21
C LEU A 319 9.95 -3.17 6.00
N LEU A 320 9.24 -4.19 6.46
CA LEU A 320 8.05 -4.08 7.29
C LEU A 320 8.40 -4.53 8.70
N LEU A 321 8.42 -3.61 9.65
CA LEU A 321 8.64 -3.90 11.07
C LEU A 321 7.30 -4.13 11.77
N HIS A 322 7.22 -5.19 12.56
CA HIS A 322 6.06 -5.52 13.39
C HIS A 322 6.50 -5.64 14.85
N GLU A 323 6.00 -4.74 15.71
CA GLU A 323 6.17 -4.86 17.16
C GLU A 323 5.24 -5.95 17.70
N VAL A 324 5.83 -7.07 18.12
CA VAL A 324 5.07 -8.18 18.70
C VAL A 324 4.87 -7.92 20.19
N MET A 325 3.61 -7.91 20.60
CA MET A 325 3.23 -7.68 22.00
C MET A 325 3.40 -8.98 22.81
N PRO A 326 4.02 -8.92 23.99
CA PRO A 326 4.31 -10.09 24.81
C PRO A 326 3.10 -10.59 25.62
N ASP A 327 1.88 -10.10 25.35
CA ASP A 327 0.68 -10.34 26.19
C ASP A 327 0.23 -11.81 26.24
N PHE A 328 0.85 -12.68 25.44
CA PHE A 328 0.61 -14.12 25.45
C PHE A 328 1.86 -14.86 25.92
N ASP A 329 1.69 -15.79 26.87
CA ASP A 329 2.74 -16.73 27.31
C ASP A 329 3.33 -17.56 26.15
N PHE A 330 2.64 -17.56 24.99
CA PHE A 330 3.05 -18.23 23.77
C PHE A 330 2.88 -17.32 22.54
N LEU A 331 3.89 -17.29 21.68
CA LEU A 331 3.80 -16.65 20.37
C LEU A 331 2.98 -17.52 19.40
N SER A 332 2.06 -16.90 18.67
CA SER A 332 1.25 -17.60 17.65
C SER A 332 2.09 -17.92 16.40
N GLU A 333 1.63 -18.83 15.54
CA GLU A 333 2.28 -19.08 14.24
C GLU A 333 2.38 -17.81 13.38
N THR A 334 1.38 -16.91 13.50
CA THR A 334 1.38 -15.60 12.85
C THR A 334 2.48 -14.68 13.37
N ASP A 335 2.76 -14.70 14.69
CA ASP A 335 3.83 -13.92 15.33
C ASP A 335 5.24 -14.47 15.04
N LEU A 336 5.33 -15.73 14.63
CA LEU A 336 6.59 -16.38 14.27
C LEU A 336 6.89 -16.28 12.77
N SER A 337 5.86 -16.10 11.94
CA SER A 337 6.00 -15.95 10.50
C SER A 337 6.68 -14.62 10.15
N CYS A 338 7.95 -14.64 9.75
CA CYS A 338 8.69 -13.47 9.30
C CYS A 338 9.92 -13.88 8.49
N ASP A 339 10.53 -12.91 7.81
CA ASP A 339 11.76 -13.12 7.04
C ASP A 339 13.02 -12.93 7.88
N VAL A 340 12.95 -12.16 8.97
CA VAL A 340 14.04 -11.90 9.92
C VAL A 340 13.48 -11.51 11.30
N VAL A 341 14.16 -11.92 12.37
CA VAL A 341 13.77 -11.61 13.75
C VAL A 341 14.73 -10.61 14.36
N CYS A 342 14.18 -9.63 15.07
CA CYS A 342 14.92 -8.67 15.87
C CYS A 342 14.60 -8.91 17.36
N LEU A 343 15.59 -9.39 18.11
CA LEU A 343 15.52 -9.61 19.56
C LEU A 343 16.10 -8.38 20.27
N LEU A 344 15.24 -7.56 20.86
CA LEU A 344 15.58 -6.25 21.38
C LEU A 344 15.47 -6.23 22.92
N TYR A 345 16.61 -5.98 23.57
CA TYR A 345 16.70 -5.83 25.03
C TYR A 345 17.19 -4.42 25.38
N ASP A 346 16.90 -3.99 26.60
CA ASP A 346 17.30 -2.69 27.15
C ASP A 346 18.56 -2.86 27.99
N ILE A 347 19.65 -2.21 27.59
CA ILE A 347 20.93 -2.33 28.30
C ILE A 347 20.84 -1.83 29.75
N ASN A 348 19.91 -0.92 30.06
CA ASN A 348 19.76 -0.36 31.39
C ASN A 348 18.83 -1.19 32.29
N ASN A 349 18.10 -2.16 31.72
CA ASN A 349 17.26 -3.09 32.47
C ASN A 349 17.94 -4.46 32.59
N PRO A 350 18.41 -4.85 33.79
CA PRO A 350 19.15 -6.11 34.02
C PRO A 350 18.39 -7.39 33.66
N SER A 351 17.05 -7.35 33.61
CA SER A 351 16.21 -8.53 33.36
C SER A 351 15.68 -8.59 31.92
N SER A 352 15.94 -7.58 31.09
CA SER A 352 15.33 -7.50 29.76
C SER A 352 15.89 -8.53 28.77
N PHE A 353 17.18 -8.90 28.87
CA PHE A 353 17.80 -9.87 27.98
C PHE A 353 17.29 -11.30 28.18
N GLU A 354 16.82 -11.64 29.39
CA GLU A 354 16.27 -12.96 29.68
C GLU A 354 15.11 -13.31 28.75
N TYR A 355 14.25 -12.34 28.44
CA TYR A 355 13.16 -12.50 27.48
C TYR A 355 13.68 -12.91 26.09
N CYS A 356 14.66 -12.16 25.55
CA CYS A 356 15.26 -12.45 24.25
C CYS A 356 15.86 -13.86 24.20
N ALA A 357 16.56 -14.26 25.27
CA ALA A 357 17.17 -15.58 25.36
C ALA A 357 16.14 -16.71 25.42
N LYS A 358 15.05 -16.54 26.18
CA LYS A 358 13.94 -17.50 26.26
C LYS A 358 13.26 -17.67 24.91
N VAL A 359 12.85 -16.55 24.29
CA VAL A 359 12.16 -16.56 22.99
C VAL A 359 13.03 -17.17 21.90
N TYR A 360 14.32 -16.83 21.83
CA TYR A 360 15.24 -17.44 20.88
C TYR A 360 15.33 -18.96 21.06
N LYS A 361 15.54 -19.43 22.29
CA LYS A 361 15.66 -20.85 22.59
C LYS A 361 14.39 -21.64 22.28
N GLN A 362 13.23 -21.03 22.55
CA GLN A 362 11.95 -21.70 22.39
C GLN A 362 11.52 -21.79 20.93
N TYR A 363 11.78 -20.75 20.12
CA TYR A 363 11.17 -20.63 18.78
C TYR A 363 12.17 -20.55 17.62
N PHE A 364 13.40 -20.09 17.87
CA PHE A 364 14.32 -19.71 16.78
C PHE A 364 15.64 -20.49 16.76
N ILE A 365 15.95 -21.30 17.78
CA ILE A 365 17.20 -22.06 17.86
C ILE A 365 17.36 -23.06 16.69
N ASP A 366 16.27 -23.72 16.30
CA ASP A 366 16.22 -24.68 15.19
C ASP A 366 15.53 -24.10 13.95
N SER A 367 15.26 -22.78 13.95
CA SER A 367 14.62 -22.08 12.83
C SER A 367 15.63 -21.69 11.76
N LYS A 368 15.15 -21.62 10.51
CA LYS A 368 15.91 -21.05 9.39
C LYS A 368 15.81 -19.52 9.32
N THR A 369 14.98 -18.91 10.17
CA THR A 369 14.80 -17.46 10.21
C THR A 369 16.00 -16.79 10.87
N PRO A 370 16.70 -15.87 10.18
CA PRO A 370 17.82 -15.14 10.75
C PRO A 370 17.40 -14.31 11.97
N CYS A 371 18.24 -14.26 13.00
CA CYS A 371 18.01 -13.49 14.22
C CYS A 371 19.11 -12.44 14.45
N VAL A 372 18.72 -11.23 14.83
CA VAL A 372 19.62 -10.14 15.24
C VAL A 372 19.31 -9.76 16.68
N VAL A 373 20.33 -9.67 17.52
CA VAL A 373 20.20 -9.16 18.89
C VAL A 373 20.55 -7.67 18.91
N ILE A 374 19.64 -6.84 19.42
CA ILE A 374 19.80 -5.40 19.56
C ILE A 374 19.87 -5.02 21.03
N ALA A 375 20.94 -4.31 21.38
CA ALA A 375 21.18 -3.68 22.67
C ALA A 375 20.65 -2.23 22.61
N ALA A 376 19.37 -2.06 22.91
CA ALA A 376 18.68 -0.78 22.80
C ALA A 376 18.96 0.15 23.99
N LYS A 377 18.70 1.45 23.78
CA LYS A 377 19.00 2.54 24.72
C LYS A 377 20.49 2.61 25.05
N SER A 378 21.34 2.44 24.02
CA SER A 378 22.80 2.44 24.15
C SER A 378 23.40 3.76 24.66
N ASP A 379 22.59 4.80 24.81
CA ASP A 379 22.93 6.07 25.47
C ASP A 379 22.88 6.02 27.00
N LEU A 380 22.30 4.97 27.58
CA LEU A 380 22.18 4.77 29.03
C LEU A 380 23.33 3.92 29.59
N HIS A 381 23.39 3.81 30.92
CA HIS A 381 24.36 2.95 31.60
C HIS A 381 24.07 1.46 31.32
N ASP A 382 25.08 0.75 30.82
CA ASP A 382 25.03 -0.68 30.56
C ASP A 382 25.04 -1.48 31.88
N ALA A 383 23.87 -1.98 32.25
CA ALA A 383 23.67 -2.77 33.46
C ALA A 383 23.94 -4.25 33.17
N ARG A 384 24.64 -4.90 34.12
CA ARG A 384 24.89 -6.35 34.04
C ARG A 384 23.57 -7.12 33.96
N GLN A 385 23.36 -7.81 32.85
CA GLN A 385 22.19 -8.66 32.65
C GLN A 385 22.21 -9.85 33.61
N HIS A 386 21.07 -10.14 34.25
CA HIS A 386 20.90 -11.19 35.26
C HIS A 386 20.82 -12.61 34.66
N TYR A 387 20.67 -12.72 33.34
CA TYR A 387 20.67 -14.00 32.66
C TYR A 387 22.02 -14.73 32.83
N SER A 388 21.99 -16.07 32.79
CA SER A 388 23.16 -16.90 33.11
C SER A 388 24.36 -16.71 32.19
N LEU A 389 24.15 -16.21 30.97
CA LEU A 389 25.20 -15.82 30.02
C LEU A 389 25.10 -14.32 29.74
N SER A 390 26.25 -13.66 29.52
CA SER A 390 26.25 -12.31 28.96
C SER A 390 25.61 -12.32 27.56
N PRO A 391 25.00 -11.21 27.10
CA PRO A 391 24.48 -11.11 25.74
C PRO A 391 25.51 -11.48 24.66
N HIS A 392 26.78 -11.09 24.85
CA HIS A 392 27.88 -11.45 23.95
C HIS A 392 28.18 -12.95 23.94
N ASP A 393 28.23 -13.59 25.11
CA ASP A 393 28.51 -15.03 25.21
C ASP A 393 27.33 -15.87 24.71
N PHE A 394 26.10 -15.40 24.92
CA PHE A 394 24.91 -16.01 24.34
C PHE A 394 24.97 -15.98 22.81
N CYS A 395 25.22 -14.82 22.20
CA CYS A 395 25.36 -14.71 20.75
C CYS A 395 26.47 -15.62 20.23
N ARG A 396 27.64 -15.63 20.88
CA ARG A 396 28.77 -16.49 20.50
C ARG A 396 28.42 -17.97 20.57
N LYS A 397 27.79 -18.41 21.66
CA LYS A 397 27.34 -19.80 21.87
C LYS A 397 26.38 -20.25 20.78
N HIS A 398 25.46 -19.37 20.39
CA HIS A 398 24.41 -19.67 19.42
C HIS A 398 24.75 -19.25 17.97
N LYS A 399 26.01 -18.85 17.71
CA LYS A 399 26.48 -18.40 16.39
C LYS A 399 25.60 -17.27 15.81
N LEU A 400 25.17 -16.35 16.67
CA LEU A 400 24.54 -15.09 16.29
C LEU A 400 25.60 -13.99 16.25
N HIS A 401 25.35 -12.95 15.44
CA HIS A 401 26.19 -11.77 15.48
C HIS A 401 26.19 -11.13 16.89
N PRO A 402 27.30 -10.47 17.29
CA PRO A 402 27.36 -9.74 18.55
C PRO A 402 26.18 -8.76 18.69
N PRO A 403 25.68 -8.52 19.91
CA PRO A 403 24.63 -7.54 20.15
C PRO A 403 24.97 -6.19 19.51
N GLN A 404 24.03 -5.64 18.74
CA GLN A 404 24.21 -4.37 18.04
C GLN A 404 23.70 -3.23 18.91
N PRO A 405 24.53 -2.23 19.29
CA PRO A 405 24.08 -1.09 20.07
C PRO A 405 23.13 -0.22 19.25
N PHE A 406 22.09 0.29 19.90
CA PHE A 406 21.10 1.14 19.25
C PHE A 406 20.51 2.17 20.21
N THR A 407 20.34 3.40 19.75
CA THR A 407 19.64 4.44 20.49
C THR A 407 18.79 5.31 19.56
N CYS A 408 17.65 5.75 20.08
CA CYS A 408 16.82 6.79 19.45
C CYS A 408 17.18 8.19 19.94
N ASN A 409 18.02 8.32 20.97
CA ASN A 409 18.38 9.58 21.61
C ASN A 409 19.51 10.28 20.83
N THR A 410 19.17 10.69 19.61
CA THR A 410 20.06 11.38 18.67
C THR A 410 19.56 12.79 18.42
N THR A 411 20.47 13.72 18.10
CA THR A 411 20.12 15.08 17.64
C THR A 411 19.33 15.00 16.33
N ASP A 412 19.85 14.24 15.38
CA ASP A 412 19.30 14.07 14.04
C ASP A 412 18.52 12.75 13.91
N ALA A 413 18.07 12.43 12.69
CA ALA A 413 17.42 11.17 12.40
C ALA A 413 18.32 9.97 12.79
N PRO A 414 17.78 8.93 13.47
CA PRO A 414 18.55 7.74 13.82
C PRO A 414 19.16 7.04 12.59
N SER A 415 20.31 6.39 12.78
CA SER A 415 21.00 5.65 11.70
C SER A 415 20.10 4.56 11.12
N LYS A 416 20.14 4.43 9.78
CA LYS A 416 19.38 3.40 9.06
C LYS A 416 20.13 2.09 8.81
N GLU A 417 21.42 2.02 9.20
CA GLU A 417 22.30 0.89 8.88
C GLU A 417 21.76 -0.45 9.38
N ILE A 418 21.20 -0.46 10.59
CA ILE A 418 20.65 -1.67 11.20
C ILE A 418 19.45 -2.22 10.42
N TYR A 419 18.61 -1.35 9.84
CA TYR A 419 17.48 -1.77 9.02
C TYR A 419 17.96 -2.32 7.67
N THR A 420 18.96 -1.69 7.05
CA THR A 420 19.61 -2.25 5.85
C THR A 420 20.18 -3.63 6.11
N ARG A 421 20.79 -3.84 7.29
CA ARG A 421 21.28 -5.17 7.70
C ARG A 421 20.14 -6.17 7.91
N LEU A 422 19.03 -5.78 8.54
CA LEU A 422 17.85 -6.63 8.70
C LEU A 422 17.31 -7.06 7.32
N THR A 423 17.14 -6.13 6.39
CA THR A 423 16.73 -6.43 5.01
C THR A 423 17.73 -7.35 4.32
N THR A 424 19.04 -7.11 4.49
CA THR A 424 20.08 -7.95 3.89
C THR A 424 19.99 -9.39 4.40
N MET A 425 19.78 -9.58 5.70
CA MET A 425 19.60 -10.90 6.30
C MET A 425 18.30 -11.58 5.84
N ALA A 426 17.21 -10.82 5.66
CA ALA A 426 15.95 -11.32 5.12
C ALA A 426 16.08 -11.79 3.65
N MET A 427 16.84 -11.04 2.83
CA MET A 427 17.13 -11.37 1.42
C MET A 427 18.08 -12.55 1.28
N TYR A 428 19.12 -12.61 2.12
CA TYR A 428 20.18 -13.62 2.05
C TYR A 428 20.36 -14.37 3.38
N PRO A 429 19.36 -15.16 3.85
CA PRO A 429 19.43 -15.88 5.13
C PRO A 429 20.66 -16.80 5.26
N HIS A 430 21.10 -17.37 4.14
CA HIS A 430 22.25 -18.28 4.08
C HIS A 430 23.60 -17.55 4.24
N MET A 431 23.70 -16.27 3.89
CA MET A 431 24.93 -15.48 4.05
C MET A 431 25.09 -15.00 5.49
N ALA A 432 23.98 -14.70 6.18
CA ALA A 432 23.98 -14.33 7.59
C ALA A 432 24.66 -15.37 8.49
N GLN A 433 24.56 -16.66 8.15
CA GLN A 433 25.23 -17.75 8.87
C GLN A 433 26.70 -17.94 8.44
N ALA A 434 27.09 -17.51 7.24
CA ALA A 434 28.44 -17.64 6.70
C ALA A 434 29.38 -16.53 7.18
N ASP A 435 28.87 -15.32 7.40
CA ASP A 435 29.62 -14.17 7.92
C ASP A 435 30.25 -14.41 9.29
N LEU A 436 29.62 -15.25 10.12
CA LEU A 436 30.18 -15.67 11.40
C LEU A 436 31.40 -16.60 11.27
N LYS A 437 31.63 -17.20 10.09
CA LYS A 437 32.75 -18.14 9.87
C LYS A 437 33.93 -17.53 9.13
N ASN A 438 33.77 -16.45 8.37
CA ASN A 438 34.86 -15.87 7.57
C ASN A 438 34.76 -14.33 7.45
N SER A 439 35.55 -13.62 8.26
CA SER A 439 35.77 -12.16 8.14
C SER A 439 36.40 -11.73 6.80
N THR A 440 36.88 -12.66 5.97
CA THR A 440 37.60 -12.43 4.71
C THR A 440 36.75 -12.62 3.45
N PHE A 441 35.48 -13.04 3.58
CA PHE A 441 34.65 -13.34 2.41
C PHE A 441 34.10 -12.09 1.71
N TRP A 442 33.75 -11.03 2.46
CA TRP A 442 33.24 -9.77 1.89
C TRP A 442 34.25 -9.05 1.00
N LEU A 443 35.54 -9.10 1.34
CA LEU A 443 36.63 -8.59 0.50
C LEU A 443 36.70 -9.31 -0.86
N ARG A 444 36.34 -10.60 -0.91
CA ARG A 444 36.33 -11.38 -2.17
C ARG A 444 35.01 -11.23 -2.93
N ALA A 445 33.89 -11.09 -2.24
CA ALA A 445 32.58 -10.88 -2.85
C ALA A 445 32.46 -9.49 -3.51
N SER A 446 33.01 -8.44 -2.89
CA SER A 446 33.07 -7.08 -3.46
C SER A 446 33.97 -7.02 -4.69
N LEU A 447 35.11 -7.71 -4.67
CA LEU A 447 36.02 -7.86 -5.83
C LEU A 447 35.36 -8.66 -6.96
N GLY A 448 34.61 -9.71 -6.65
CA GLY A 448 33.87 -10.49 -7.65
C GLY A 448 32.81 -9.66 -8.37
N ALA A 449 32.00 -8.90 -7.62
CA ALA A 449 30.95 -8.06 -8.18
C ALA A 449 31.50 -6.94 -9.08
N THR A 450 32.66 -6.35 -8.74
CA THR A 450 33.33 -5.35 -9.59
C THR A 450 33.86 -5.95 -10.88
N VAL A 451 34.42 -7.16 -10.84
CA VAL A 451 34.88 -7.87 -12.05
C VAL A 451 33.72 -8.18 -13.00
N PHE A 452 32.56 -8.62 -12.48
CA PHE A 452 31.37 -8.85 -13.31
C PHE A 452 30.79 -7.58 -13.91
N ALA A 453 30.77 -6.47 -13.17
CA ALA A 453 30.29 -5.18 -13.69
C ALA A 453 31.22 -4.63 -14.79
N VAL A 454 32.53 -4.75 -14.62
CA VAL A 454 33.52 -4.33 -15.62
C VAL A 454 33.45 -5.20 -16.88
N LEU A 455 33.30 -6.52 -16.73
CA LEU A 455 33.12 -7.43 -17.86
C LEU A 455 31.79 -7.18 -18.60
N GLY A 456 30.69 -6.97 -17.87
CA GLY A 456 29.40 -6.62 -18.46
C GLY A 456 29.44 -5.30 -19.23
N PHE A 457 30.10 -4.28 -18.67
CA PHE A 457 30.29 -2.99 -19.33
C PHE A 457 31.19 -3.08 -20.57
N ALA A 458 32.26 -3.87 -20.51
CA ALA A 458 33.14 -4.11 -21.66
C ALA A 458 32.42 -4.86 -22.79
N MET A 459 31.60 -5.86 -22.45
CA MET A 459 30.81 -6.63 -23.40
C MET A 459 29.70 -5.79 -24.04
N TYR A 460 29.04 -4.93 -23.26
CA TYR A 460 28.07 -3.94 -23.76
C TYR A 460 28.72 -2.94 -24.74
N ARG A 461 29.92 -2.43 -24.42
CA ARG A 461 30.67 -1.55 -25.31
C ARG A 461 31.13 -2.24 -26.61
N ALA A 462 31.48 -3.53 -26.53
CA ALA A 462 31.88 -4.31 -27.71
C ALA A 462 30.69 -4.54 -28.66
N LEU A 463 29.50 -4.83 -28.11
CA LEU A 463 28.28 -5.02 -28.89
C LEU A 463 27.78 -3.73 -29.55
N LEU A 464 27.96 -2.58 -28.91
CA LEU A 464 27.63 -1.27 -29.49
C LEU A 464 28.59 -0.82 -30.60
N LYS A 465 29.78 -1.41 -30.71
CA LYS A 465 30.76 -1.10 -31.77
C LYS A 465 30.56 -1.93 -33.05
N GLN A 466 29.67 -2.92 -33.02
CA GLN A 466 29.35 -3.80 -34.15
C GLN A 466 27.98 -3.51 -34.79
N ARG A 467 27.30 -2.44 -34.37
CA ARG A 467 26.20 -1.79 -35.09
C ARG A 467 26.69 -0.44 -35.58
#